data_AF-A0A9E5K536-F1
#
_entry.id   AF-A0A9E5K536-F1
#
_cell.length_a   1.000
_cell.length_b   1.000
_cell.length_c   1.000
_cell.angle_alpha   90.00
_cell.angle_beta   90.00
_cell.angle_gamma   90.00
#
_symmetry.space_group_name_H-M   'P 1'
#
loop_
_entity.id
_entity.type
_entity.pdbx_description
1 polymer ?
#
loop_
_entity_poly.entity_id
_entity_poly.type
_entity_poly.pdbx_seq_one_letter_code
_entity_poly.pdbx_strand_id
1 'polypeptide(L)' 'MIEIKNKTRGPVQILIRSRKSPKAFTTLNVPGVGAGNNIYMLEDERNTEYVERAEKMGLISTRHLTKKELNKGE' A
#
# COMPACT_ATOMS: atom_id res chain seq x y z
N MET A 1 -9.26 5.63 -1.80
CA MET A 1 -8.03 5.44 -0.99
C MET A 1 -7.93 3.96 -0.71
N ILE A 2 -6.73 3.42 -0.88
CA ILE A 2 -6.43 2.02 -0.72
C ILE A 2 -5.59 1.86 0.54
N GLU A 3 -6.10 1.13 1.51
CA GLU A 3 -5.34 0.68 2.66
C GLU A 3 -4.51 -0.54 2.25
N ILE A 4 -3.19 -0.44 2.36
CA ILE A 4 -2.25 -1.53 2.13
C ILE A 4 -1.75 -2.03 3.48
N LYS A 5 -1.99 -3.30 3.78
CA LYS A 5 -1.52 -3.94 5.01
C LYS A 5 -0.52 -5.04 4.67
N ASN A 6 0.67 -4.99 5.26
CA ASN A 6 1.63 -6.08 5.14
C ASN A 6 1.21 -7.25 6.04
N LYS A 7 1.14 -8.46 5.45
CA LYS A 7 0.78 -9.71 6.15
C LYS A 7 2.00 -10.47 6.65
N THR A 8 3.19 -10.14 6.14
CA THR A 8 4.43 -10.84 6.44
C THR A 8 5.15 -10.24 7.65
N ARG A 9 6.00 -11.05 8.29
CA ARG A 9 6.87 -10.57 9.39
C ARG A 9 8.00 -9.68 8.90
N GLY A 10 8.44 -9.85 7.65
CA GLY A 10 9.47 -9.03 7.02
C GLY A 10 8.90 -7.72 6.44
N PRO A 11 9.75 -6.72 6.19
CA PRO A 11 9.35 -5.54 5.41
C PRO A 11 9.07 -5.94 3.96
N VAL A 12 8.01 -5.38 3.38
CA VAL A 12 7.66 -5.55 1.96
C VAL A 12 7.90 -4.23 1.25
N GLN A 13 8.69 -4.28 0.19
CA GLN A 13 8.97 -3.14 -0.68
C GLN A 13 8.13 -3.26 -1.95
N ILE A 14 7.30 -2.26 -2.22
CA ILE A 14 6.38 -2.22 -3.36
C ILE A 14 6.81 -1.10 -4.29
N LEU A 15 6.92 -1.39 -5.58
CA LEU A 15 7.15 -0.36 -6.58
C LEU A 15 5.84 0.38 -6.88
N ILE A 16 5.85 1.70 -6.81
CA ILE A 16 4.71 2.55 -7.18
C ILE A 16 5.15 3.61 -8.19
N ARG A 17 4.25 4.06 -9.07
CA ARG A 17 4.56 5.15 -10.00
C ARG A 17 4.69 6.47 -9.23
N SER A 18 5.71 7.24 -9.57
CA SER A 18 5.94 8.57 -9.00
C SER A 18 5.00 9.60 -9.64
N ARG A 19 4.47 10.52 -8.82
CA ARG A 19 3.68 11.67 -9.30
C ARG A 19 4.54 12.80 -9.87
N LYS A 20 5.82 12.89 -9.49
CA LYS A 20 6.67 14.05 -9.82
C LYS A 20 7.16 14.04 -11.27
N SER A 21 7.28 12.88 -11.88
CA SER A 21 7.83 12.77 -13.24
C SER A 21 7.24 11.57 -13.97
N PRO A 22 6.91 11.72 -15.27
CA PRO A 22 6.48 10.60 -16.09
C PRO A 22 7.60 9.53 -16.17
N LYS A 23 7.22 8.24 -16.15
CA LYS A 23 8.14 7.09 -16.14
C LYS A 23 9.06 6.96 -14.92
N ALA A 24 8.89 7.78 -13.89
CA ALA A 24 9.61 7.60 -12.63
C ALA A 24 8.84 6.63 -11.71
N PHE A 25 9.59 5.79 -11.00
CA PHE A 25 9.07 4.90 -9.97
C PHE A 25 9.61 5.34 -8.61
N THR A 26 8.81 5.14 -7.57
CA THR A 26 9.25 5.26 -6.18
C THR A 26 8.90 3.98 -5.45
N THR A 27 9.59 3.71 -4.35
CA THR A 27 9.42 2.48 -3.57
C THR A 27 8.69 2.81 -2.28
N LEU A 28 7.62 2.08 -2.03
CA LEU A 28 6.90 2.10 -0.77
C LEU A 28 7.38 0.94 0.10
N ASN A 29 7.98 1.26 1.25
CA ASN A 29 8.40 0.27 2.23
C ASN A 29 7.31 0.12 3.29
N VAL A 30 6.59 -1.00 3.27
CA VAL A 30 5.60 -1.33 4.29
C VAL A 30 6.25 -2.26 5.31
N PRO A 31 6.44 -1.81 6.57
CA PRO A 31 7.13 -2.60 7.57
C PRO A 31 6.32 -3.85 7.93
N GLY A 32 7.00 -4.86 8.48
CA GLY A 32 6.37 -6.13 8.87
C GLY A 32 5.43 -6.01 10.05
N VAL A 33 4.59 -7.04 10.26
CA VAL A 33 3.59 -7.09 11.34
C VAL A 33 4.18 -6.80 12.73
N GLY A 34 5.42 -7.23 12.98
CA GLY A 34 6.08 -7.05 14.28
C GLY A 34 6.50 -5.61 14.62
N ALA A 35 6.47 -4.69 13.65
CA ALA A 35 6.93 -3.31 13.83
C ALA A 35 5.81 -2.33 14.21
N GLY A 36 4.57 -2.79 14.42
CA GLY A 36 3.44 -1.97 14.88
C GLY A 36 2.84 -0.99 13.86
N ASN A 37 3.51 -0.72 12.73
CA ASN A 37 3.10 0.24 11.70
C ASN A 37 2.95 -0.39 10.31
N ASN A 38 2.37 -1.59 10.22
CA ASN A 38 2.30 -2.38 8.97
C ASN A 38 1.15 -1.98 8.03
N ILE A 39 0.53 -0.82 8.24
CA ILE A 39 -0.58 -0.30 7.45
C ILE A 39 -0.14 1.00 6.79
N TYR A 40 -0.37 1.11 5.48
CA TYR A 40 -0.08 2.29 4.71
C TYR A 40 -1.30 2.70 3.88
N MET A 41 -1.66 3.99 3.93
CA MET A 41 -2.75 4.53 3.13
C MET A 41 -2.19 5.07 1.82
N LEU A 42 -2.61 4.45 0.71
CA LEU A 42 -2.25 4.85 -0.64
C LEU A 42 -3.45 5.51 -1.33
N GLU A 43 -3.19 6.52 -2.16
CA GLU A 43 -4.21 7.09 -3.02
C GLU A 43 -4.54 6.13 -4.18
N ASP A 44 -5.80 6.07 -4.58
CA ASP A 44 -6.31 5.16 -5.64
C ASP A 44 -5.51 5.27 -6.95
N GLU A 45 -5.15 6.50 -7.33
CA GLU A 45 -4.39 6.81 -8.55
C GLU A 45 -2.97 6.24 -8.56
N ARG A 46 -2.46 5.79 -7.40
CA ARG A 46 -1.13 5.17 -7.28
C ARG A 46 -1.20 3.65 -7.30
N ASN A 47 -2.38 3.07 -7.48
CA ASN A 47 -2.49 1.64 -7.68
C ASN A 47 -1.79 1.27 -9.00
N THR A 48 -0.87 0.32 -8.92
CA THR A 48 -0.13 -0.18 -10.07
C THR A 48 -0.24 -1.69 -10.11
N GLU A 49 0.01 -2.28 -11.27
CA GLU A 49 0.08 -3.74 -11.47
C GLU A 49 0.98 -4.45 -10.44
N TYR A 50 2.00 -3.76 -9.90
CA TYR A 50 2.90 -4.29 -8.88
C TYR A 50 2.21 -4.48 -7.53
N VAL A 51 1.24 -3.63 -7.18
CA VAL A 51 0.44 -3.74 -5.97
C VAL A 51 -0.48 -4.95 -6.08
N GLU A 52 -1.18 -5.09 -7.20
CA GLU A 52 -2.04 -6.26 -7.47
C GLU A 52 -1.25 -7.57 -7.46
N ARG A 53 -0.04 -7.55 -8.03
CA ARG A 53 0.86 -8.72 -8.01
C ARG A 53 1.28 -9.07 -6.59
N ALA A 54 1.66 -8.08 -5.77
CA ALA A 54 2.04 -8.30 -4.38
C ALA A 54 0.87 -8.85 -3.54
N GLU A 55 -0.37 -8.45 -3.84
CA GLU A 55 -1.57 -9.02 -3.23
C GLU A 55 -1.79 -10.48 -3.66
N LYS A 56 -1.70 -10.77 -4.95
CA LYS A 56 -1.84 -12.15 -5.48
C LYS A 56 -0.77 -13.09 -4.93
N MET A 57 0.41 -12.57 -4.62
CA MET A 57 1.49 -13.30 -3.96
C MET A 57 1.26 -13.49 -2.45
N GLY A 58 0.21 -12.91 -1.87
CA GLY A 58 -0.14 -13.03 -0.45
C GLY A 58 0.75 -12.20 0.48
N LEU A 59 1.59 -11.30 -0.06
CA LEU A 59 2.51 -10.47 0.74
C LEU A 59 1.75 -9.32 1.44
N ILE A 60 0.75 -8.78 0.76
CA ILE A 60 -0.06 -7.65 1.23
C ILE A 60 -1.54 -7.94 1.13
N SER A 61 -2.34 -7.22 1.91
CA SER A 61 -3.78 -7.07 1.70
C SER A 61 -4.03 -5.65 1.23
N THR A 62 -4.82 -5.47 0.17
CA THR A 62 -5.42 -4.17 -0.10
C THR A 62 -6.88 -4.14 0.37
N ARG A 63 -7.32 -2.98 0.87
CA ARG A 63 -8.73 -2.71 1.18
C ARG A 63 -9.09 -1.33 0.65
N HIS A 64 -10.15 -1.24 -0.14
CA HIS A 64 -10.65 0.04 -0.62
C HIS A 64 -11.47 0.71 0.49
N LEU A 65 -11.03 1.87 0.94
CA LEU A 65 -11.74 2.68 1.93
C LEU A 65 -12.74 3.59 1.21
N THR A 66 -14.01 3.48 1.58
CA THR A 66 -15.07 4.40 1.16
C THR A 66 -15.01 5.68 2.01
N LYS A 67 -15.53 6.80 1.48
CA LYS A 67 -15.55 8.12 2.15
C LYS A 67 -16.07 8.11 3.61
N LYS A 68 -16.97 7.17 3.95
CA LYS A 68 -17.50 6.97 5.31
C LYS A 68 -16.48 6.44 6.32
N GLU A 69 -15.52 5.61 5.88
CA GLU A 69 -14.51 5.00 6.76
C GLU A 69 -13.34 5.96 7.03
N LEU A 70 -13.13 6.95 6.16
CA LEU A 70 -12.10 8.00 6.29
C LEU A 70 -12.40 9.00 7.43
N ASN A 71 -13.67 9.34 7.64
CA ASN A 71 -14.10 10.31 8.66
C ASN A 71 -14.22 9.71 10.08
N LYS A 72 -13.91 8.42 10.27
CA LYS A 72 -14.11 7.74 11.56
C LYS A 72 -12.89 7.84 12.50
N GLY A 73 -11.83 8.52 12.05
CA GLY A 73 -10.58 8.69 12.79
C GLY A 73 -10.12 10.15 12.92
N GLU A 74 -11.00 11.13 12.68
CA GLU A 74 -10.80 12.52 13.10
C GLU A 74 -11.30 12.76 14.53
#